data_AF-A0A7Y5EXG5-F1
#
_entry.id   AF-A0A7Y5EXG5-F1
#
_cell.length_a   1.000
_cell.length_b   1.000
_cell.length_c   1.000
_cell.angle_alpha   90.00
_cell.angle_beta   90.00
_cell.angle_gamma   90.00
#
_symmetry.space_group_name_H-M   'P 1'
#
loop_
_entity.id
_entity.type
_entity.pdbx_description
1 polymer ?
#
loop_
_entity_poly.entity_id
_entity_poly.type
_entity_poly.pdbx_seq_one_letter_code
_entity_poly.pdbx_strand_id
1 'polypeptide(L)'
;QLRCHYCGTTAPNPVVCPTCQSRRIKYFGQGTEQIERILKEEFPEKHIQLKCTNLFSVQIDFFERMQIPDKSLLILDPPRNGAGKNLSTIIRDSNFEEIFYISCNPKTQLEDLKIITESFQLKEFILTDPYPQTPHIESIAYLQKKI
;
A
#
# COMPACT_ATOMS: atom_id res chain seq x y z
N GLN A 1 -23.73 -1.58 11.07
CA GLN A 1 -24.95 -1.50 10.25
C GLN A 1 -24.54 -1.72 8.81
N LEU A 2 -25.26 -2.55 8.08
CA LEU A 2 -25.11 -2.73 6.63
C LEU A 2 -25.61 -1.46 5.96
N ARG A 3 -24.89 -0.96 4.95
CA ARG A 3 -25.32 0.18 4.14
C ARG A 3 -25.26 -0.22 2.67
N CYS A 4 -26.37 -0.07 1.96
CA CYS A 4 -26.39 -0.26 0.52
C CYS A 4 -25.65 0.90 -0.17
N HIS A 5 -24.68 0.57 -1.02
CA HIS A 5 -23.91 1.58 -1.76
C HIS A 5 -24.75 2.30 -2.83
N TYR A 6 -25.75 1.63 -3.41
CA TYR A 6 -26.57 2.16 -4.51
C TYR A 6 -27.73 3.04 -4.05
N CYS A 7 -28.45 2.65 -2.99
CA CYS A 7 -29.64 3.35 -2.53
C CYS A 7 -29.49 4.01 -1.15
N GLY A 8 -28.37 3.79 -0.45
CA GLY A 8 -28.09 4.40 0.85
C GLY A 8 -28.85 3.82 2.04
N THR A 9 -29.82 2.92 1.82
CA THR A 9 -30.58 2.25 2.89
C THR A 9 -29.64 1.54 3.86
N THR A 10 -29.90 1.70 5.16
CA THR A 10 -29.16 1.04 6.22
C THR A 10 -30.00 -0.03 6.90
N ALA A 11 -29.33 -1.09 7.36
CA ALA A 11 -29.93 -2.17 8.14
C ALA A 11 -28.98 -2.56 9.29
N PRO A 12 -29.48 -3.09 10.42
CA PRO A 12 -28.61 -3.67 11.43
C PRO A 12 -27.82 -4.86 10.88
N ASN A 13 -26.62 -5.08 11.41
CA ASN A 13 -25.88 -6.30 11.07
C ASN A 13 -26.62 -7.49 11.70
N PRO A 14 -26.89 -8.58 10.96
CA PRO A 14 -27.54 -9.76 11.54
C PRO A 14 -26.65 -10.36 12.64
N VAL A 15 -27.28 -10.73 13.77
CA VAL A 15 -26.63 -11.46 14.89
C VAL A 15 -26.78 -12.98 14.76
N VAL A 16 -27.63 -13.42 13.83
CA VAL A 16 -27.88 -14.82 13.49
C VAL A 16 -27.98 -14.94 11.96
N CYS A 17 -27.37 -15.96 11.37
CA CYS A 17 -27.41 -16.16 9.92
C CYS A 17 -28.87 -16.40 9.47
N PRO A 18 -29.42 -15.62 8.51
CA PRO A 18 -30.81 -15.78 8.08
C PRO A 18 -31.05 -17.12 7.36
N THR A 19 -29.99 -17.78 6.89
CA THR A 19 -30.08 -19.06 6.16
C THR A 19 -29.89 -20.28 7.07
N CYS A 20 -28.81 -20.33 7.86
CA CYS A 20 -28.48 -21.52 8.66
C CYS A 20 -28.68 -21.34 10.17
N GLN A 21 -29.19 -20.19 10.62
CA GLN A 21 -29.45 -19.84 12.03
C GLN A 21 -28.22 -19.92 12.95
N SER A 22 -27.02 -20.02 12.39
CA SER A 22 -25.78 -19.99 13.15
C SER A 22 -25.58 -18.62 13.81
N ARG A 23 -25.22 -18.62 15.09
CA ARG A 23 -24.71 -17.44 15.81
C ARG A 23 -23.26 -17.10 15.46
N ARG A 24 -22.57 -17.98 14.72
CA ARG A 24 -21.19 -17.77 14.27
C ARG A 24 -21.18 -16.96 12.98
N ILE A 25 -21.63 -15.71 13.04
CA ILE A 25 -21.41 -14.75 11.95
C ILE A 25 -20.00 -14.19 12.11
N LYS A 26 -19.14 -14.49 11.14
CA LYS A 26 -17.84 -13.82 10.99
C LYS A 26 -18.03 -12.64 10.04
N TYR A 27 -17.57 -11.46 10.45
CA TYR A 27 -17.44 -10.34 9.55
C TYR A 27 -16.38 -10.69 8.49
N PHE A 28 -16.77 -10.68 7.21
CA PHE A 28 -15.86 -10.88 6.10
C PHE A 28 -15.21 -9.54 5.78
N GLY A 29 -13.89 -9.47 5.92
CA GLY A 29 -13.10 -8.25 5.87
C GLY A 29 -12.27 -8.13 7.14
N GLN A 30 -10.96 -8.23 7.01
CA GLN A 30 -10.05 -7.93 8.10
C GLN A 30 -9.69 -6.45 7.95
N GLY A 31 -10.21 -5.61 8.85
CA GLY A 31 -9.76 -4.21 8.90
C GLY A 31 -8.25 -4.17 9.14
N THR A 32 -7.56 -3.13 8.66
CA THR A 32 -6.11 -2.97 8.85
C THR A 32 -5.70 -3.06 10.31
N GLU A 33 -6.53 -2.54 11.22
CA GLU A 33 -6.35 -2.65 12.68
C GLU A 33 -6.47 -4.08 13.20
N GLN A 34 -7.39 -4.87 12.64
CA GLN A 34 -7.55 -6.28 12.99
C GLN A 34 -6.36 -7.10 12.50
N ILE A 35 -5.87 -6.82 11.28
CA ILE A 35 -4.64 -7.42 10.74
C ILE A 35 -3.46 -7.09 11.64
N GLU A 36 -3.29 -5.81 12.02
CA GLU A 36 -2.18 -5.39 12.89
C GLU A 36 -2.20 -6.17 14.21
N ARG A 37 -3.38 -6.31 14.84
CA ARG A 37 -3.52 -7.07 16.08
C ARG A 37 -3.16 -8.54 15.91
N ILE A 38 -3.66 -9.20 14.86
CA ILE A 38 -3.32 -10.60 14.57
C ILE A 38 -1.82 -10.75 14.34
N LEU A 39 -1.20 -9.86 13.56
CA LEU A 39 0.23 -9.91 13.30
C LEU A 39 1.05 -9.75 14.59
N LYS A 40 0.63 -8.86 15.51
CA LYS A 40 1.31 -8.69 16.81
C LYS A 40 1.12 -9.89 17.74
N GLU A 41 -0.04 -10.52 17.70
CA GLU A 41 -0.34 -11.74 18.47
C GLU A 41 0.51 -12.93 17.96
N GLU A 42 0.62 -13.10 16.63
CA GLU A 42 1.36 -14.20 15.99
C GLU A 42 2.89 -13.97 15.97
N PHE A 43 3.33 -12.71 15.89
CA PHE A 43 4.75 -12.34 15.80
C PHE A 43 5.14 -11.30 16.86
N PRO A 44 5.10 -11.64 18.16
CA PRO A 44 5.28 -10.67 19.26
C PRO A 44 6.68 -10.03 19.31
N GLU A 45 7.70 -10.73 18.82
CA GLU A 45 9.10 -10.25 18.77
C GLU A 45 9.39 -9.36 17.54
N LYS A 46 8.41 -9.15 16.65
CA LYS A 46 8.59 -8.36 15.44
C LYS A 46 8.03 -6.96 15.60
N HIS A 47 8.75 -6.00 15.02
CA HIS A 47 8.32 -4.61 15.00
C HIS A 47 7.24 -4.40 13.93
N ILE A 48 5.98 -4.36 14.38
CA ILE A 48 4.81 -4.18 13.52
C ILE A 48 4.13 -2.86 13.88
N GLN A 49 4.01 -1.97 12.89
CA GLN A 49 3.34 -0.67 13.06
C GLN A 49 2.34 -0.43 11.93
N LEU A 50 1.09 -0.17 12.28
CA LEU A 50 0.13 0.46 11.38
C LEU A 50 0.20 1.98 11.51
N LYS A 51 0.34 2.68 10.38
CA LYS A 51 0.38 4.15 10.34
C LYS A 51 -0.64 4.67 9.33
N CYS A 52 -1.66 5.36 9.82
CA CYS A 52 -2.60 6.09 8.98
C CYS A 52 -2.16 7.55 8.89
N THR A 53 -1.75 7.97 7.70
CA THR A 53 -1.25 9.34 7.45
C THR A 53 -1.62 9.80 6.05
N ASN A 54 -1.62 11.11 5.83
CA ASN A 54 -1.79 11.67 4.49
C ASN A 54 -0.42 11.80 3.80
N LEU A 55 -0.12 10.83 2.94
CA LEU A 55 1.09 10.80 2.11
C LEU A 55 1.21 11.94 1.08
N PHE A 56 0.16 12.74 0.87
CA PHE A 56 0.16 13.88 -0.05
C PHE A 56 0.38 15.23 0.63
N SER A 57 0.31 15.27 1.96
CA SER A 57 0.60 16.46 2.78
C SER A 57 1.93 16.36 3.52
N VAL A 58 2.81 15.48 3.04
CA VAL A 58 4.06 15.12 3.69
C VAL A 58 5.11 16.23 3.59
N GLN A 59 5.80 16.40 4.71
CA GLN A 59 6.99 17.23 4.88
C GLN A 59 8.25 16.39 4.60
N ILE A 60 9.39 17.06 4.40
CA ILE A 60 10.66 16.42 4.02
C ILE A 60 11.10 15.35 5.03
N ASP A 61 10.76 15.52 6.31
CA ASP A 61 11.11 14.62 7.42
C ASP A 61 10.12 13.46 7.63
N PHE A 62 9.30 13.15 6.62
CA PHE A 62 8.23 12.16 6.75
C PHE A 62 8.69 10.77 7.20
N PHE A 63 9.72 10.22 6.55
CA PHE A 63 10.22 8.87 6.86
C PHE A 63 10.95 8.81 8.20
N GLU A 64 11.61 9.90 8.60
CA GLU A 64 12.26 10.02 9.91
C GLU A 64 11.21 9.98 11.04
N ARG A 65 10.10 10.70 10.89
CA ARG A 65 8.98 10.67 11.85
C ARG A 65 8.30 9.30 11.93
N MET A 66 8.35 8.52 10.85
CA MET A 66 7.86 7.16 10.82
C MET A 66 8.78 6.17 11.53
N GLN A 67 9.97 6.61 12.01
CA GLN A 67 10.95 5.78 12.70
C GLN A 67 11.32 4.54 11.90
N ILE A 68 11.44 4.71 10.58
CA ILE A 68 11.86 3.63 9.69
C ILE A 68 13.37 3.43 9.88
N PRO A 69 13.84 2.18 10.07
CA PRO A 69 15.27 1.91 10.18
C PRO A 69 16.03 2.40 8.95
N ASP A 70 17.26 2.87 9.15
CA ASP A 70 18.16 3.14 8.02
C ASP A 70 18.36 1.89 7.17
N LYS A 71 18.61 2.11 5.86
CA LYS A 71 18.88 1.01 4.91
C LYS A 71 17.74 0.00 4.79
N SER A 72 16.50 0.46 4.90
CA SER A 72 15.31 -0.37 4.73
C SER A 72 14.95 -0.61 3.25
N LEU A 73 14.09 -1.61 3.04
CA LEU A 73 13.36 -1.84 1.79
C LEU A 73 12.01 -1.10 1.82
N LEU A 74 11.71 -0.32 0.78
CA LEU A 74 10.39 0.29 0.59
C LEU A 74 9.56 -0.52 -0.41
N ILE A 75 8.36 -0.93 -0.01
CA ILE A 75 7.31 -1.39 -0.93
C ILE A 75 6.33 -0.23 -1.11
N LEU A 76 6.20 0.26 -2.33
CA LEU A 76 5.35 1.39 -2.67
C LEU A 76 4.25 0.94 -3.64
N ASP A 77 3.00 1.01 -3.20
CA ASP A 77 1.81 0.70 -3.99
C ASP A 77 0.84 1.90 -3.92
N PRO A 78 1.07 2.95 -4.74
CA PRO A 78 0.28 4.16 -4.69
C PRO A 78 -1.03 4.03 -5.49
N PRO A 79 -1.98 4.96 -5.32
CA PRO A 79 -3.19 5.02 -6.16
C PRO A 79 -2.87 5.20 -7.65
N ARG A 80 -3.89 5.07 -8.51
CA ARG A 80 -3.76 5.13 -9.99
C ARG A 80 -3.04 6.37 -10.53
N ASN A 81 -3.07 7.49 -9.81
CA ASN A 81 -2.39 8.73 -10.17
C ASN A 81 -0.89 8.75 -9.82
N GLY A 82 -0.35 7.68 -9.24
CA GLY A 82 1.04 7.57 -8.83
C GLY A 82 1.32 8.14 -7.43
N ALA A 83 2.59 8.12 -7.04
CA ALA A 83 3.09 8.71 -5.80
C ALA A 83 3.09 10.24 -5.86
N GLY A 84 3.31 10.79 -7.07
CA GLY A 84 3.35 12.22 -7.32
C GLY A 84 4.66 12.87 -6.89
N LYS A 85 4.90 14.07 -7.43
CA LYS A 85 6.19 14.77 -7.34
C LYS A 85 6.74 14.90 -5.91
N ASN A 86 5.89 15.28 -4.95
CA ASN A 86 6.34 15.52 -3.58
C ASN A 86 6.90 14.23 -2.93
N LEU A 87 6.09 13.16 -2.92
CA LEU A 87 6.51 11.89 -2.33
C LEU A 87 7.69 11.28 -3.09
N SER A 88 7.70 11.32 -4.42
CA SER A 88 8.83 10.85 -5.24
C SER A 88 10.14 11.59 -4.92
N THR A 89 10.08 12.89 -4.63
CA THR A 89 11.24 13.69 -4.21
C THR A 89 11.72 13.27 -2.81
N ILE A 90 10.81 13.07 -1.85
CA ILE A 90 11.17 12.60 -0.51
C ILE A 90 11.79 11.19 -0.58
N ILE A 91 11.24 10.31 -1.41
CA ILE A 91 11.79 8.96 -1.63
C ILE A 91 13.19 9.05 -2.23
N ARG A 92 13.41 9.88 -3.25
CA ARG A 92 14.73 10.11 -3.84
C ARG A 92 15.77 10.46 -2.76
N ASP A 93 15.41 11.37 -1.86
CA ASP A 93 16.29 11.91 -0.80
C ASP A 93 16.40 11.00 0.44
N SER A 94 15.63 9.91 0.49
CA SER A 94 15.61 8.97 1.63
C SER A 94 16.82 8.03 1.69
N ASN A 95 16.97 7.34 2.83
CA ASN A 95 18.00 6.33 3.08
C ASN A 95 17.57 4.89 2.76
N PHE A 96 16.52 4.67 1.95
CA PHE A 96 16.16 3.33 1.50
C PHE A 96 17.28 2.74 0.62
N GLU A 97 17.59 1.45 0.81
CA GLU A 97 18.54 0.72 -0.04
C GLU A 97 17.86 0.18 -1.29
N GLU A 98 16.60 -0.21 -1.16
CA GLU A 98 15.84 -0.89 -2.20
C GLU A 98 14.40 -0.38 -2.22
N ILE A 99 13.80 -0.38 -3.42
CA ILE A 99 12.41 -0.01 -3.62
C ILE A 99 11.76 -1.00 -4.58
N PHE A 100 10.64 -1.58 -4.18
CA PHE A 100 9.68 -2.20 -5.08
C PHE A 100 8.50 -1.25 -5.27
N TYR A 101 8.42 -0.62 -6.44
CA TYR A 101 7.27 0.20 -6.82
C TYR A 101 6.30 -0.67 -7.62
N ILE A 102 5.14 -0.96 -7.04
CA ILE A 102 4.00 -1.66 -7.66
C ILE A 102 3.01 -0.62 -8.19
N SER A 103 2.49 -0.79 -9.41
CA SER A 103 1.54 0.16 -10.00
C SER A 103 0.60 -0.50 -11.00
N CYS A 104 -0.68 -0.16 -10.92
CA CYS A 104 -1.66 -0.51 -11.95
C CYS A 104 -1.68 0.47 -13.14
N ASN A 105 -0.79 1.48 -13.14
CA ASN A 105 -0.68 2.51 -14.17
C ASN A 105 0.81 2.79 -14.48
N PRO A 106 1.39 2.13 -15.49
CA PRO A 106 2.80 2.30 -15.84
C PRO A 106 3.13 3.72 -16.32
N LYS A 107 2.15 4.48 -16.82
CA LYS A 107 2.39 5.84 -17.32
C LYS A 107 2.70 6.81 -16.19
N THR A 108 1.89 6.82 -15.14
CA THR A 108 2.15 7.68 -13.96
C THR A 108 3.37 7.19 -13.19
N GLN A 109 3.56 5.86 -13.10
CA GLN A 109 4.77 5.28 -12.53
C GLN A 109 6.04 5.78 -13.24
N LEU A 110 6.05 5.86 -14.57
CA LEU A 110 7.20 6.38 -15.32
C LEU A 110 7.53 7.84 -14.96
N GLU A 111 6.52 8.68 -14.75
CA GLU A 111 6.74 10.08 -14.32
C GLU A 111 7.36 10.18 -12.93
N ASP A 112 6.93 9.34 -11.99
CA ASP A 112 7.53 9.26 -10.66
C ASP A 112 8.96 8.69 -10.70
N LEU A 113 9.19 7.66 -11.51
CA LEU A 113 10.50 7.04 -11.69
C LEU A 113 11.55 8.02 -12.23
N LYS A 114 11.19 9.00 -13.05
CA LYS A 114 12.13 10.04 -13.51
C LYS A 114 12.78 10.80 -12.35
N ILE A 115 12.04 11.01 -11.26
CA ILE A 115 12.54 11.70 -10.06
C ILE A 115 13.31 10.71 -9.18
N ILE A 116 12.72 9.55 -8.90
CA ILE A 116 13.33 8.56 -7.99
C ILE A 116 14.68 8.07 -8.54
N THR A 117 14.79 7.89 -9.85
CA THR A 117 16.01 7.42 -10.51
C THR A 117 17.17 8.43 -10.53
N GLU A 118 16.98 9.65 -10.01
CA GLU A 118 18.09 10.57 -9.76
C GLU A 118 19.06 9.97 -8.73
N SER A 119 18.53 9.36 -7.65
CA SER A 119 19.33 8.75 -6.56
C SER A 119 19.28 7.23 -6.52
N PHE A 120 18.35 6.61 -7.26
CA PHE A 120 18.22 5.16 -7.36
C PHE A 120 18.49 4.68 -8.79
N GLN A 121 18.96 3.45 -8.94
CA GLN A 121 19.11 2.77 -10.22
C GLN A 121 17.94 1.81 -10.42
N LEU A 122 17.22 1.96 -11.54
CA LEU A 122 16.25 0.95 -11.99
C LEU A 122 17.02 -0.30 -12.41
N LYS A 123 16.78 -1.41 -11.72
CA LYS A 123 17.43 -2.70 -11.99
C LYS A 123 16.57 -3.58 -12.88
N GLU A 124 15.27 -3.60 -12.62
CA GLU A 124 14.32 -4.41 -13.35
C GLU A 124 12.96 -3.72 -13.44
N PHE A 125 12.25 -3.95 -14.54
CA PHE A 125 10.90 -3.48 -14.76
C PHE A 125 10.05 -4.61 -15.32
N ILE A 126 9.06 -5.05 -14.55
CA ILE A 126 8.25 -6.22 -14.83
C ILE A 126 6.84 -5.75 -15.16
N LEU A 127 6.27 -6.27 -16.25
CA LEU A 127 4.87 -6.10 -16.60
C LEU A 127 4.14 -7.42 -16.35
N THR A 128 2.98 -7.34 -15.71
CA THR A 128 2.13 -8.49 -15.39
C THR A 128 0.68 -8.20 -15.79
N ASP A 129 0.01 -9.25 -16.26
CA ASP A 129 -1.43 -9.23 -16.56
C ASP A 129 -2.16 -10.19 -15.59
N PRO A 130 -2.42 -9.74 -14.35
CA PRO A 130 -3.17 -10.55 -13.41
C PRO A 130 -4.66 -10.64 -13.73
N TYR A 131 -5.15 -9.84 -14.69
CA TYR A 131 -6.57 -9.76 -15.07
C TYR A 131 -6.74 -9.93 -16.59
N PRO A 132 -6.50 -11.14 -17.13
CA PRO A 132 -6.59 -11.40 -18.55
C PRO A 132 -7.94 -10.96 -19.13
N GLN A 133 -7.92 -10.47 -20.37
CA GLN A 133 -9.10 -9.96 -21.08
C GLN A 133 -9.70 -8.66 -20.48
N THR A 134 -8.96 -7.99 -19.59
CA THR A 134 -9.28 -6.64 -19.14
C THR A 134 -8.20 -5.66 -19.64
N PRO A 135 -8.47 -4.34 -19.65
CA PRO A 135 -7.42 -3.36 -19.93
C PRO A 135 -6.49 -3.13 -18.72
N HIS A 136 -6.68 -3.84 -17.60
CA HIS A 136 -5.86 -3.65 -16.41
C HIS A 136 -4.54 -4.39 -16.53
N ILE A 137 -3.46 -3.70 -16.19
CA ILE A 137 -2.10 -4.21 -16.14
C ILE A 137 -1.50 -3.81 -14.80
N GLU A 138 -0.63 -4.65 -14.26
CA GLU A 138 0.16 -4.34 -13.08
C GLU A 138 1.63 -4.33 -13.45
N SER A 139 2.39 -3.37 -12.93
CA SER A 139 3.82 -3.23 -13.19
C SER A 139 4.61 -3.13 -11.90
N ILE A 140 5.82 -3.68 -11.90
CA ILE A 140 6.75 -3.65 -10.78
C ILE A 140 8.07 -3.07 -11.25
N ALA A 141 8.52 -1.99 -10.63
CA ALA A 141 9.87 -1.46 -10.81
C ALA A 141 10.70 -1.80 -9.58
N TYR A 142 11.79 -2.54 -9.78
CA TYR A 142 12.80 -2.80 -8.75
C TYR A 142 13.92 -1.78 -8.88
N LEU A 143 14.13 -0.99 -7.84
CA LEU A 143 15.18 0.00 -7.76
C LEU A 143 16.13 -0.27 -6.61
N GLN A 144 17.41 0.05 -6.80
CA GLN A 144 18.45 -0.03 -5.80
C GLN A 144 19.15 1.33 -5.66
N LYS A 145 19.49 1.76 -4.44
CA LYS A 145 20.20 3.02 -4.20
C LYS A 145 21.53 3.03 -4.98
N LYS A 146 21.86 4.16 -5.62
CA LYS A 146 23.17 4.34 -6.26
C LYS A 146 24.25 4.42 -5.18
N ILE A 147 25.38 3.76 -5.43
CA ILE A 147 26.60 3.81 -4.60
C ILE A 147 27.45 5.00 -5.03
#